data_AF-A0A135ZGM8-F1
#
_entry.id   AF-A0A135ZGM8-F1
#
_cell.length_a   1.000
_cell.length_b   1.000
_cell.length_c   1.000
_cell.angle_alpha   90.00
_cell.angle_beta   90.00
_cell.angle_gamma   90.00
#
_symmetry.space_group_name_H-M   'P 1'
#
loop_
_entity.id
_entity.type
_entity.pdbx_description
1 polymer ?
#
loop_
_entity_poly.entity_id
_entity_poly.type
_entity_poly.pdbx_seq_one_letter_code
_entity_poly.pdbx_strand_id
1 'polypeptide(L)'
;MDFLAQKKEYRFKNIENQVCRVHTHLAINNNNLKVWRENDDKKSRKATKLIMDSLQDDNKYMFPDLVIVSSKYLKVVAAYDREKDVIYVNKGIYTHQIVKSHLKSSYFVAKDMRGILWHEYGYKLHWDAVKSFYKVHKSKYNDIY
;
A
#
# COMPACT_ATOMS: atom_id res chain seq x y z
N MET A 1 -14.13 24.11 -8.54
CA MET A 1 -14.18 22.85 -9.31
C MET A 1 -12.76 22.56 -9.76
N ASP A 2 -12.05 21.64 -9.11
CA ASP A 2 -10.67 21.32 -9.47
C ASP A 2 -10.62 20.26 -10.58
N PHE A 3 -10.47 20.75 -11.80
CA PHE A 3 -10.19 19.94 -12.98
C PHE A 3 -8.69 19.71 -13.07
N LEU A 4 -8.23 18.56 -12.55
CA LEU A 4 -7.21 17.66 -13.11
C LEU A 4 -6.64 16.74 -12.01
N ALA A 5 -7.52 16.05 -11.26
CA ALA A 5 -7.06 14.94 -10.43
C ALA A 5 -6.47 13.87 -11.37
N GLN A 6 -5.14 13.69 -11.34
CA GLN A 6 -4.47 12.69 -12.17
C GLN A 6 -5.14 11.34 -11.96
N LYS A 7 -5.42 10.62 -13.05
CA LYS A 7 -6.08 9.31 -12.99
C LYS A 7 -5.09 8.22 -13.37
N LYS A 8 -5.18 7.08 -12.69
CA LYS A 8 -4.36 5.89 -12.98
C LYS A 8 -5.18 4.64 -12.72
N GLU A 9 -5.03 3.64 -13.57
CA GLU A 9 -5.62 2.32 -13.34
C GLU A 9 -4.59 1.42 -12.67
N TYR A 10 -5.02 0.71 -11.63
CA TYR A 10 -4.24 -0.34 -10.98
C TYR A 10 -4.93 -1.69 -11.19
N ARG A 11 -4.13 -2.71 -11.49
CA ARG A 11 -4.58 -4.10 -11.63
C ARG A 11 -3.84 -4.97 -10.64
N PHE A 12 -4.52 -5.83 -9.90
CA PHE A 12 -3.89 -6.79 -9.00
C PHE A 12 -4.78 -8.00 -8.79
N LYS A 13 -4.22 -9.09 -8.24
CA LYS A 13 -5.00 -10.26 -7.85
C LYS A 13 -5.35 -10.14 -6.37
N ASN A 14 -6.61 -10.35 -6.01
CA ASN A 14 -7.01 -10.40 -4.61
C ASN A 14 -6.64 -11.77 -3.99
N ILE A 15 -6.97 -11.96 -2.71
CA ILE A 15 -6.71 -13.21 -1.98
C ILE A 15 -7.46 -14.43 -2.56
N GLU A 16 -8.49 -14.21 -3.38
CA GLU A 16 -9.24 -15.26 -4.10
C GLU A 16 -8.68 -15.48 -5.51
N ASN A 17 -7.50 -14.95 -5.82
CA ASN A 17 -6.84 -15.01 -7.13
C ASN A 17 -7.65 -14.35 -8.27
N GLN A 18 -8.64 -13.52 -7.94
CA GLN A 18 -9.44 -12.78 -8.92
C GLN A 18 -8.73 -11.49 -9.34
N VAL A 19 -8.76 -11.20 -10.64
CA VAL A 19 -8.19 -9.97 -11.19
C VAL A 19 -9.09 -8.78 -10.84
N CYS A 20 -8.59 -7.92 -9.97
CA CYS A 20 -9.19 -6.65 -9.62
C CYS A 20 -8.65 -5.55 -10.54
N ARG A 21 -9.56 -4.71 -11.07
CA ARG A 21 -9.22 -3.50 -11.81
C ARG A 21 -9.80 -2.31 -11.05
N VAL A 22 -8.94 -1.34 -10.72
CA VAL A 22 -9.30 -0.19 -9.91
C VAL A 22 -8.88 1.07 -10.62
N HIS A 23 -9.85 1.90 -10.99
CA HIS A 23 -9.60 3.24 -11.48
C HIS A 23 -9.43 4.17 -10.28
N THR A 24 -8.35 4.93 -10.28
CA THR A 24 -7.99 5.76 -9.13
C THR A 24 -7.73 7.19 -9.56
N HIS A 25 -7.83 8.09 -8.59
CA HIS A 25 -7.40 9.47 -8.74
C HIS A 25 -6.35 9.80 -7.68
N LEU A 26 -5.40 10.67 -8.04
CA LEU A 26 -4.36 11.14 -7.14
C LEU A 26 -4.96 12.03 -6.07
N ALA A 27 -4.70 11.69 -4.82
CA ALA A 27 -5.19 12.41 -3.64
C ALA A 27 -4.08 13.23 -2.99
N ILE A 28 -2.85 12.69 -2.97
CA ILE A 28 -1.66 13.32 -2.41
C ILE A 28 -0.50 13.09 -3.38
N ASN A 29 0.29 14.14 -3.60
CA ASN A 29 1.52 14.08 -4.37
C ASN A 29 2.61 14.87 -3.66
N ASN A 30 3.34 14.20 -2.78
CA ASN A 30 4.53 14.73 -2.13
C ASN A 30 5.78 14.09 -2.76
N ASN A 31 6.94 14.70 -2.59
CA ASN A 31 8.20 14.21 -3.20
C ASN A 31 8.49 12.74 -2.91
N ASN A 32 8.08 12.24 -1.74
CA ASN A 32 8.42 10.90 -1.25
C ASN A 32 7.20 9.99 -1.05
N LEU A 33 6.00 10.49 -1.37
CA LEU A 33 4.74 9.76 -1.16
C LEU A 33 3.67 10.20 -2.15
N LYS A 34 3.11 9.22 -2.86
CA LYS A 34 1.89 9.40 -3.67
C LYS A 34 0.77 8.53 -3.11
N VAL A 35 -0.38 9.14 -2.88
CA VAL A 35 -1.58 8.43 -2.41
C VAL A 35 -2.67 8.55 -3.47
N TRP A 36 -3.14 7.40 -3.94
CA TRP A 36 -4.21 7.25 -4.91
C TRP A 36 -5.45 6.69 -4.22
N ARG A 37 -6.64 7.04 -4.71
CA ARG A 37 -7.91 6.55 -4.18
C ARG A 37 -8.80 6.01 -5.28
N GLU A 38 -9.43 4.86 -5.06
CA GLU A 38 -10.51 4.33 -5.92
C GLU A 38 -11.65 5.35 -6.04
N ASN A 39 -12.06 5.94 -4.91
CA ASN A 39 -13.20 6.84 -4.84
C ASN A 39 -12.98 7.95 -3.81
N ASP A 40 -13.69 9.06 -3.93
CA ASP A 40 -13.60 10.18 -2.98
C ASP A 40 -14.78 10.19 -2.01
N ASP A 41 -15.06 9.05 -1.38
CA ASP A 41 -16.07 8.98 -0.33
C ASP A 41 -15.48 9.43 1.04
N LYS A 42 -16.35 9.59 2.04
CA LYS A 42 -15.92 10.02 3.40
C LYS A 42 -14.90 9.06 4.02
N LYS A 43 -15.01 7.76 3.77
CA LYS A 43 -14.08 6.75 4.32
C LYS A 43 -12.72 6.88 3.63
N SER A 44 -12.70 7.03 2.32
CA SER A 44 -11.48 7.23 1.54
C SER A 44 -10.75 8.51 1.93
N ARG A 45 -11.46 9.64 2.10
CA ARG A 45 -10.86 10.88 2.64
C ARG A 45 -10.26 10.69 4.03
N LYS A 46 -10.98 10.02 4.93
CA LYS A 46 -10.49 9.73 6.29
C LYS A 46 -9.27 8.80 6.29
N ALA A 47 -9.27 7.77 5.45
CA ALA A 47 -8.13 6.88 5.29
C ALA A 47 -6.91 7.63 4.75
N THR A 48 -7.07 8.50 3.74
CA THR A 48 -5.98 9.35 3.25
C THR A 48 -5.41 10.23 4.34
N LYS A 49 -6.27 10.92 5.11
CA LYS A 49 -5.81 11.74 6.23
C LYS A 49 -5.04 10.90 7.26
N LEU A 50 -5.57 9.74 7.64
CA LEU A 50 -4.91 8.84 8.59
C LEU A 50 -3.53 8.38 8.10
N ILE A 51 -3.39 8.05 6.81
CA ILE A 51 -2.10 7.69 6.19
C ILE A 51 -1.13 8.87 6.25
N MET A 52 -1.59 10.08 5.90
CA MET A 52 -0.78 11.29 5.96
C MET A 52 -0.27 11.58 7.37
N ASP A 53 -1.18 11.58 8.34
CA ASP A 53 -0.86 11.81 9.75
C ASP A 53 0.11 10.74 10.28
N SER A 54 0.02 9.50 9.76
CA SER A 54 0.87 8.38 10.19
C SER A 54 2.28 8.39 9.60
N LEU A 55 2.48 9.03 8.45
CA LEU A 55 3.75 9.08 7.72
C LEU A 55 4.41 10.46 7.73
N GLN A 56 3.83 11.44 8.43
CA GLN A 56 4.30 12.83 8.46
C GLN A 56 5.79 12.99 8.83
N ASP A 57 6.31 12.09 9.66
CA ASP A 57 7.70 12.10 10.14
C ASP A 57 8.63 11.19 9.32
N ASP A 58 8.07 10.42 8.38
CA ASP A 58 8.79 9.42 7.58
C ASP A 58 9.24 9.97 6.21
N ASN A 59 9.31 11.31 6.08
CA ASN A 59 9.61 12.00 4.82
C ASN A 59 10.95 11.60 4.20
N LYS A 60 11.90 11.03 4.94
CA LYS A 60 13.18 10.57 4.39
C LYS A 60 13.10 9.26 3.60
N TYR A 61 11.99 8.53 3.72
CA TYR A 61 11.79 7.24 3.06
C TYR A 61 10.96 7.41 1.79
N MET A 62 11.41 6.80 0.70
CA MET A 62 10.66 6.78 -0.54
C MET A 62 9.70 5.59 -0.52
N PHE A 63 8.45 5.88 -0.20
CA PHE A 63 7.39 4.87 -0.24
C PHE A 63 6.95 4.60 -1.68
N PRO A 64 6.57 3.36 -2.00
CA PRO A 64 5.87 3.06 -3.25
C PRO A 64 4.53 3.80 -3.31
N ASP A 65 3.89 3.79 -4.49
CA ASP A 65 2.52 4.31 -4.63
C ASP A 65 1.60 3.63 -3.59
N LEU A 66 0.89 4.42 -2.77
CA LEU A 66 -0.16 3.92 -1.89
C LEU A 66 -1.50 4.01 -2.60
N VAL A 67 -2.26 2.92 -2.65
CA VAL A 67 -3.56 2.88 -3.33
C VAL A 67 -4.65 2.45 -2.37
N ILE A 68 -5.53 3.38 -2.04
CA ILE A 68 -6.68 3.13 -1.16
C ILE A 68 -7.83 2.52 -1.97
N VAL A 69 -8.20 1.29 -1.62
CA VAL A 69 -9.20 0.49 -2.33
C VAL A 69 -10.28 -0.03 -1.40
N SER A 70 -11.45 -0.30 -1.94
CA SER A 70 -12.56 -0.90 -1.19
C SER A 70 -12.31 -2.35 -0.76
N SER A 71 -13.01 -2.75 0.31
CA SER A 71 -12.93 -4.11 0.87
C SER A 71 -13.41 -5.22 -0.07
N LYS A 72 -14.18 -4.89 -1.13
CA LYS A 72 -14.51 -5.83 -2.22
C LYS A 72 -13.27 -6.29 -2.97
N TYR A 73 -12.24 -5.46 -3.07
CA TYR A 73 -11.00 -5.80 -3.77
C TYR A 73 -9.91 -6.28 -2.81
N LEU A 74 -9.84 -5.69 -1.62
CA LEU A 74 -8.83 -6.02 -0.62
C LEU A 74 -9.49 -6.40 0.71
N LYS A 75 -9.61 -7.71 0.97
CA LYS A 75 -10.20 -8.23 2.22
C LYS A 75 -9.26 -8.14 3.43
N VAL A 76 -7.97 -7.96 3.19
CA VAL A 76 -6.95 -7.73 4.22
C VAL A 76 -6.80 -6.24 4.55
N VAL A 77 -5.95 -5.94 5.53
CA VAL A 77 -5.69 -4.57 6.01
C VAL A 77 -4.93 -3.74 4.98
N ALA A 78 -3.80 -4.28 4.53
CA ALA A 78 -2.95 -3.74 3.49
C ALA A 78 -2.22 -4.91 2.80
N ALA A 79 -1.65 -4.66 1.62
CA ALA A 79 -0.81 -5.63 0.93
C ALA A 79 0.15 -4.95 -0.05
N TYR A 80 1.42 -5.36 -0.03
CA TYR A 80 2.41 -4.98 -1.03
C TYR A 80 2.39 -5.88 -2.28
N ASP A 81 2.27 -5.27 -3.46
CA ASP A 81 2.45 -5.91 -4.78
C ASP A 81 3.87 -5.62 -5.30
N ARG A 82 4.75 -6.62 -5.20
CA ARG A 82 6.17 -6.54 -5.60
C ARG A 82 6.40 -6.38 -7.09
N GLU A 83 5.43 -6.76 -7.93
CA GLU A 83 5.56 -6.69 -9.40
C GLU A 83 5.33 -5.25 -9.86
N LYS A 84 4.39 -4.55 -9.21
CA LYS A 84 4.02 -3.17 -9.56
C LYS A 84 4.67 -2.13 -8.67
N ASP A 85 5.29 -2.56 -7.58
CA ASP A 85 5.84 -1.70 -6.53
C ASP A 85 4.77 -0.75 -5.98
N VAL A 86 3.69 -1.35 -5.46
CA VAL A 86 2.49 -0.64 -4.95
C VAL A 86 2.06 -1.24 -3.62
N ILE A 87 1.68 -0.41 -2.66
CA ILE A 87 0.99 -0.87 -1.44
C ILE A 87 -0.49 -0.53 -1.55
N TYR A 88 -1.34 -1.55 -1.52
CA TYR A 88 -2.79 -1.38 -1.45
C TYR A 88 -3.24 -1.29 0.00
N VAL A 89 -4.13 -0.35 0.32
CA VAL A 89 -4.67 -0.15 1.66
C VAL A 89 -6.19 -0.25 1.62
N ASN A 90 -6.78 -1.03 2.53
CA ASN A 90 -8.22 -1.19 2.59
C ASN A 90 -8.85 0.07 3.20
N LYS A 91 -9.71 0.73 2.42
CA LYS A 91 -10.42 1.95 2.83
C LYS A 91 -11.28 1.75 4.07
N GLY A 92 -11.63 0.51 4.41
CA GLY A 92 -12.37 0.15 5.63
C GLY A 92 -11.63 0.52 6.91
N ILE A 93 -10.32 0.77 6.84
CA ILE A 93 -9.46 1.02 7.99
C ILE A 93 -9.11 2.52 8.06
N TYR A 94 -10.14 3.33 8.26
CA TYR A 94 -10.08 4.79 8.12
C TYR A 94 -10.06 5.57 9.45
N THR A 95 -9.91 4.90 10.60
CA THR A 95 -9.75 5.53 11.92
C THR A 95 -8.84 4.70 12.82
N HIS A 96 -8.16 5.33 13.78
CA HIS A 96 -7.34 4.60 14.77
C HIS A 96 -8.12 3.54 15.56
N GLN A 97 -9.39 3.79 15.90
CA GLN A 97 -10.22 2.82 16.61
C GLN A 97 -10.47 1.57 15.76
N ILE A 98 -10.80 1.75 14.48
CA ILE A 98 -11.00 0.63 13.54
C ILE A 98 -9.69 -0.11 13.26
N VAL A 99 -8.58 0.62 13.12
CA VAL A 99 -7.24 0.02 13.02
C VAL A 99 -7.01 -0.90 14.23
N LYS A 100 -7.16 -0.37 15.46
CA LYS A 100 -6.99 -1.14 16.69
C LYS A 100 -7.93 -2.33 16.77
N SER A 101 -9.18 -2.22 16.33
CA SER A 101 -10.11 -3.36 16.35
C SER A 101 -9.69 -4.49 15.43
N HIS A 102 -9.14 -4.17 14.24
CA HIS A 102 -8.61 -5.18 13.31
C HIS A 102 -7.29 -5.79 13.82
N LEU A 103 -6.49 -5.03 14.57
CA LEU A 103 -5.21 -5.47 15.13
C LEU A 103 -5.31 -6.19 16.49
N LYS A 104 -6.51 -6.27 17.08
CA LYS A 104 -6.73 -6.97 18.37
C LYS A 104 -6.59 -8.50 18.27
N SER A 105 -6.53 -9.06 17.07
CA SER A 105 -6.12 -10.45 16.91
C SER A 105 -4.60 -10.55 17.03
N SER A 106 -4.10 -11.59 17.70
CA SER A 106 -2.66 -11.89 17.87
C SER A 106 -1.89 -12.11 16.56
N TYR A 107 -2.54 -11.94 15.40
CA TYR A 107 -2.01 -12.22 14.07
C TYR A 107 -1.20 -11.06 13.47
N PHE A 108 -1.34 -9.82 13.95
CA PHE A 108 -0.70 -8.65 13.32
C PHE A 108 0.05 -7.80 14.36
N VAL A 109 1.39 -7.71 14.23
CA VAL A 109 2.27 -7.04 15.21
C VAL A 109 2.15 -5.50 15.20
N ALA A 110 1.57 -4.93 14.14
CA ALA A 110 1.35 -3.49 14.08
C ALA A 110 0.35 -3.04 15.16
N LYS A 111 0.53 -1.83 15.67
CA LYS A 111 -0.32 -1.23 16.72
C LYS A 111 -1.18 -0.07 16.21
N ASP A 112 -0.86 0.43 15.01
CA ASP A 112 -1.46 1.58 14.36
C ASP A 112 -1.26 1.53 12.83
N MET A 113 -1.77 2.55 12.13
CA MET A 113 -1.64 2.66 10.67
C MET A 113 -0.18 2.79 10.24
N ARG A 114 0.65 3.51 11.00
CA ARG A 114 2.09 3.62 10.72
C ARG A 114 2.74 2.24 10.70
N GLY A 115 2.52 1.42 11.73
CA GLY A 115 3.06 0.06 11.81
C GLY A 115 2.60 -0.85 10.68
N ILE A 116 1.33 -0.71 10.23
CA ILE A 116 0.82 -1.44 9.06
C ILE A 116 1.61 -1.06 7.81
N LEU A 117 1.77 0.23 7.54
CA LEU A 117 2.47 0.72 6.35
C LEU A 117 3.95 0.34 6.38
N TRP A 118 4.58 0.38 7.55
CA TRP A 118 5.97 -0.07 7.74
C TRP A 118 6.15 -1.58 7.58
N HIS A 119 5.16 -2.39 7.96
CA HIS A 119 5.16 -3.82 7.70
C HIS A 119 5.19 -4.10 6.20
N GLU A 120 4.28 -3.47 5.44
CA GLU A 120 4.24 -3.61 3.97
C GLU A 120 5.50 -3.05 3.30
N TYR A 121 6.01 -1.91 3.79
CA TYR A 121 7.27 -1.35 3.31
C TYR A 121 8.47 -2.26 3.62
N GLY A 122 8.43 -3.00 4.73
CA GLY A 122 9.41 -4.03 5.04
C GLY A 122 9.48 -5.12 3.97
N TYR A 123 8.34 -5.56 3.43
CA TYR A 123 8.33 -6.50 2.30
C TYR A 123 8.96 -5.91 1.05
N LYS A 124 8.73 -4.62 0.76
CA LYS A 124 9.42 -3.91 -0.32
C LYS A 124 10.93 -3.96 -0.14
N LEU A 125 11.43 -3.52 1.03
CA LEU A 125 12.87 -3.50 1.31
C LEU A 125 13.49 -4.90 1.20
N HIS A 126 12.79 -5.92 1.68
CA HIS A 126 13.22 -7.31 1.54
C HIS A 126 13.34 -7.72 0.07
N TRP A 127 12.32 -7.47 -0.75
CA TRP A 127 12.37 -7.82 -2.18
C TRP A 127 13.40 -7.02 -2.95
N ASP A 128 13.61 -5.75 -2.61
CA ASP A 128 14.65 -4.91 -3.22
C ASP A 128 16.05 -5.45 -2.87
N ALA A 129 16.26 -5.90 -1.63
CA ALA A 129 17.50 -6.58 -1.22
C ALA A 129 17.71 -7.90 -1.97
N VAL A 130 16.67 -8.74 -2.08
CA VAL A 130 16.73 -10.01 -2.83
C VAL A 130 17.05 -9.77 -4.30
N LYS A 131 16.39 -8.80 -4.95
CA LYS A 131 16.66 -8.42 -6.36
C LYS A 131 18.10 -7.94 -6.54
N SER A 132 18.58 -7.08 -5.63
CA SER A 132 19.96 -6.58 -5.66
C SER A 132 20.97 -7.72 -5.50
N PHE A 133 20.74 -8.60 -4.51
CA PHE A 133 21.59 -9.76 -4.26
C PHE A 133 21.64 -10.70 -5.47
N TYR A 134 20.50 -11.03 -6.07
CA TYR A 134 20.43 -11.86 -7.26
C TYR A 134 21.17 -11.23 -8.45
N LYS A 135 21.01 -9.91 -8.66
CA LYS A 135 21.70 -9.20 -9.74
C LYS A 135 23.23 -9.28 -9.61
N VAL A 136 23.76 -9.18 -8.39
CA VAL A 136 25.21 -9.28 -8.11
C VAL A 136 25.71 -10.72 -8.26
N HIS A 137 24.90 -11.72 -7.91
CA HIS A 137 25.29 -13.13 -7.90
C HIS A 137 24.68 -13.94 -9.03
N LYS A 138 24.28 -13.29 -10.13
CA LYS A 138 23.52 -13.91 -11.22
C LYS A 138 24.17 -15.20 -11.74
N SER A 139 25.50 -15.22 -11.85
CA SER A 139 26.27 -16.40 -12.30
C SER A 139 26.15 -17.63 -11.39
N LYS A 140 25.78 -17.46 -10.11
CA LYS A 140 25.61 -18.56 -9.15
C LYS A 140 24.19 -19.16 -9.14
N TYR A 141 23.22 -18.44 -9.70
CA TYR A 141 21.81 -18.76 -9.59
C TYR A 141 21.12 -18.96 -10.94
N ASN A 142 21.83 -18.82 -12.06
CA ASN A 142 21.29 -19.05 -13.41
C ASN A 142 20.94 -20.53 -13.70
N ASP A 143 21.45 -21.47 -12.91
CA ASP A 143 21.26 -22.91 -13.12
C ASP A 143 20.23 -23.53 -12.16
N ILE A 144 19.60 -22.72 -11.30
CA ILE A 144 18.52 -23.18 -10.42
C ILE A 144 17.20 -22.99 -11.17
N TYR A 145 16.81 -24.04 -11.90
CA TYR A 145 15.51 -24.18 -12.56
C TYR A 145 14.48 -24.81 -11.62
#